data_AF-A0A842CHJ1-F1
#
_entry.id   AF-A0A842CHJ1-F1
#
_cell.length_a   1.000
_cell.length_b   1.000
_cell.length_c   1.000
_cell.angle_alpha   90.00
_cell.angle_beta   90.00
_cell.angle_gamma   90.00
#
_symmetry.space_group_name_H-M   'P 1'
#
loop_
_entity.id
_entity.type
_entity.pdbx_description
1 polymer ?
#
loop_
_entity_poly.entity_id
_entity_poly.type
_entity_poly.pdbx_seq_one_letter_code
_entity_poly.pdbx_strand_id
1 'polypeptide(L)' 'MCYNEKNVDRGEKMPFVTIQFLEGRSDNQKKALVSEVTEVVSKNLKAPKENIHVILEEMKKTDYGVGGVRKSDI' A
#
# COMPACT_ATOMS: atom_id res chain seq x y z
N MET A 1 -28.82 -25.45 0.02
CA MET A 1 -27.40 -25.90 0.07
C MET A 1 -26.74 -25.16 1.22
N CYS A 2 -26.42 -25.86 2.30
CA CYS A 2 -25.76 -25.27 3.46
C CYS A 2 -24.31 -25.02 3.09
N TYR A 3 -23.92 -23.76 3.01
CA TYR A 3 -22.56 -23.34 2.67
C TYR A 3 -21.65 -23.78 3.82
N ASN A 4 -20.77 -24.74 3.56
CA ASN A 4 -19.94 -25.38 4.56
C ASN A 4 -18.75 -24.45 4.86
N GLU A 5 -18.77 -23.77 6.00
CA GLU A 5 -17.78 -22.76 6.44
C GLU A 5 -16.34 -23.32 6.58
N LYS A 6 -16.15 -24.63 6.43
CA LYS A 6 -14.87 -25.33 6.63
C LYS A 6 -13.89 -25.29 5.45
N ASN A 7 -14.13 -24.45 4.44
CA ASN A 7 -13.27 -24.35 3.25
C ASN A 7 -12.98 -22.90 2.79
N VAL A 8 -13.00 -21.93 3.70
CA VAL A 8 -12.60 -20.52 3.44
C VAL A 8 -11.13 -20.32 3.84
N ASP A 9 -10.21 -21.17 3.36
CA ASP A 9 -8.76 -21.05 3.65
C ASP A 9 -7.92 -21.64 2.51
N ARG A 10 -8.08 -21.13 1.28
CA ARG A 10 -7.16 -21.41 0.16
C ARG A 10 -6.66 -20.15 -0.54
N GLY A 11 -6.37 -19.14 0.26
CA GLY A 11 -5.65 -17.94 -0.12
C GLY A 11 -4.95 -17.41 1.12
N GLU A 12 -3.81 -18.00 1.46
CA GLU A 12 -2.96 -17.54 2.56
C GLU A 12 -2.60 -16.07 2.34
N LYS A 13 -3.38 -15.20 2.98
CA LYS A 13 -3.14 -13.78 3.30
C LYS A 13 -1.93 -13.19 2.57
N MET A 14 -2.15 -12.67 1.36
CA MET A 14 -1.21 -11.78 0.65
C MET A 14 -1.72 -10.34 0.74
N PRO A 15 -1.35 -9.57 1.78
CA PRO A 15 -1.80 -8.19 1.91
C PRO A 15 -1.08 -7.31 0.89
N PHE A 16 -1.86 -6.52 0.16
CA PHE A 16 -1.35 -5.49 -0.73
C PHE A 16 -1.62 -4.12 -0.11
N VAL A 17 -0.59 -3.28 -0.07
CA VAL A 17 -0.71 -1.88 0.33
C VAL A 17 -0.19 -1.01 -0.80
N THR A 18 -1.05 -0.16 -1.36
CA THR A 18 -0.66 0.85 -2.33
C THR A 18 -0.64 2.21 -1.66
N ILE A 19 0.48 2.90 -1.75
CA ILE A 19 0.65 4.24 -1.19
C ILE A 19 0.92 5.20 -2.33
N GLN A 20 -0.03 6.11 -2.56
CA GLN A 20 0.07 7.13 -3.58
C GLN A 20 0.44 8.46 -2.96
N PHE A 21 1.45 9.14 -3.50
CA PHE A 21 1.89 10.44 -3.01
C PHE A 21 2.56 11.25 -4.11
N LEU A 22 2.67 12.56 -3.91
CA LEU A 22 3.39 13.43 -4.82
C LEU A 22 4.90 13.15 -4.77
N GLU A 23 5.54 13.25 -5.94
CA GLU A 23 7.00 13.14 -6.08
C GLU A 23 7.78 14.11 -5.17
N GLY A 24 9.04 13.79 -4.89
CA GLY A 24 9.96 14.64 -4.13
C GLY A 24 10.35 14.10 -2.75
N ARG A 25 10.01 12.85 -2.43
CA ARG A 25 10.50 12.16 -1.23
C ARG A 25 11.86 11.54 -1.48
N SER A 26 12.73 11.54 -0.47
CA SER A 26 14.05 10.92 -0.58
C SER A 26 13.94 9.39 -0.57
N ASP A 27 14.95 8.73 -1.13
CA ASP A 27 15.03 7.26 -1.13
C ASP A 27 15.00 6.68 0.30
N ASN A 28 15.67 7.35 1.25
CA ASN A 28 15.64 6.94 2.67
C ASN A 28 14.23 7.00 3.28
N GLN A 29 13.44 8.02 2.94
CA GLN A 29 12.05 8.12 3.40
C GLN A 29 11.19 7.00 2.81
N LYS A 30 11.38 6.67 1.52
CA LYS A 30 10.67 5.57 0.87
C LYS A 30 11.01 4.22 1.49
N LYS A 31 12.30 3.97 1.76
CA LYS A 31 12.78 2.75 2.44
C LYS A 31 12.17 2.60 3.84
N ALA A 32 12.19 3.67 4.63
CA ALA A 32 11.59 3.67 5.97
C ALA A 32 10.08 3.35 5.90
N LEU A 33 9.36 4.01 4.98
CA LEU A 33 7.92 3.81 4.79
C LEU A 33 7.57 2.35 4.46
N VAL A 34 8.27 1.73 3.51
CA VAL A 34 8.04 0.31 3.14
C VAL A 34 8.27 -0.62 4.33
N SER A 35 9.36 -0.40 5.08
CA SER A 35 9.70 -1.21 6.25
C SER A 35 8.64 -1.10 7.36
N GLU A 36 8.27 0.12 7.72
CA GLU A 36 7.33 0.39 8.82
C GLU A 36 5.91 -0.09 8.49
N VAL A 37 5.44 0.14 7.27
CA VAL A 37 4.12 -0.34 6.83
C VAL A 37 4.07 -1.87 6.84
N THR A 38 5.12 -2.53 6.35
CA THR A 38 5.22 -4.00 6.39
C THR A 38 5.15 -4.53 7.82
N GLU A 39 5.85 -3.89 8.76
CA GLU A 39 5.81 -4.26 10.18
C GLU A 39 4.41 -4.12 10.78
N VAL A 40 3.75 -2.98 10.53
CA VAL A 40 2.39 -2.71 11.04
C VAL A 40 1.39 -3.72 10.48
N VAL A 41 1.48 -4.04 9.19
CA VAL A 41 0.58 -5.02 8.55
C VAL A 41 0.83 -6.42 9.08
N SER A 42 2.09 -6.85 9.17
CA SER A 42 2.49 -8.14 9.74
C SER A 42 1.96 -8.29 11.16
N LYS A 43 2.19 -7.28 12.01
CA LYS A 43 1.77 -7.27 13.42
C LYS A 43 0.26 -7.40 13.60
N ASN A 44 -0.54 -6.66 12.82
CA ASN A 44 -1.98 -6.58 13.03
C ASN A 44 -2.75 -7.69 12.29
N LEU A 45 -2.31 -8.09 11.10
CA LEU A 45 -2.99 -9.10 10.28
C LEU A 45 -2.43 -10.52 10.50
N LYS A 46 -1.34 -10.64 11.27
CA LYS A 46 -0.61 -11.89 11.52
C LYS A 46 -0.25 -12.58 10.20
N ALA A 47 0.20 -11.78 9.23
CA ALA A 47 0.67 -12.24 7.93
C ALA A 47 2.20 -12.24 7.92
N PRO A 48 2.87 -13.29 7.39
CA PRO A 48 4.32 -13.29 7.21
C PRO A 48 4.77 -12.10 6.36
N LYS A 49 5.92 -11.51 6.67
CA LYS A 49 6.43 -10.32 5.97
C LYS A 49 6.68 -10.59 4.49
N GLU A 50 7.05 -11.82 4.17
CA GLU A 50 7.33 -12.32 2.83
C GLU A 50 6.10 -12.26 1.91
N ASN A 51 4.90 -12.27 2.50
CA ASN A 51 3.63 -12.24 1.78
C ASN A 51 3.05 -10.82 1.66
N ILE A 52 3.70 -9.82 2.24
CA ILE A 52 3.22 -8.43 2.25
C ILE A 52 3.86 -7.65 1.13
N HIS A 53 3.03 -7.08 0.26
CA HIS A 53 3.46 -6.34 -0.91
C HIS A 53 3.12 -4.87 -0.73
N VAL A 54 4.15 -4.01 -0.70
CA VAL A 54 4.00 -2.54 -0.62
C VAL A 54 4.37 -1.92 -1.96
N ILE A 55 3.44 -1.17 -2.54
CA ILE A 55 3.60 -0.49 -3.83
C ILE A 55 3.62 1.01 -3.55
N LEU A 56 4.67 1.69 -3.99
CA LEU A 56 4.79 3.14 -3.93
C LEU A 56 4.51 3.72 -5.31
N GLU A 57 3.50 4.59 -5.40
CA GLU A 57 3.13 5.27 -6.64
C GLU A 57 3.37 6.77 -6.47
N GLU A 58 4.42 7.27 -7.12
CA GLU A 58 4.76 8.68 -7.13
C GLU A 58 4.01 9.38 -8.27
N MET A 59 3.17 10.34 -7.91
CA MET A 59 2.44 11.17 -8.87
C MET A 59 3.22 12.45 -9.12
N LYS A 60 3.40 12.80 -10.39
CA LYS A 60 3.91 14.13 -10.77
C LYS A 60 2.88 15.18 -10.42
N LYS A 61 3.34 16.38 -10.10
CA LYS A 61 2.44 17.52 -9.82
C LYS A 61 1.53 17.86 -11.01
N THR A 62 1.94 17.52 -12.23
CA THR A 62 1.17 17.69 -13.47
C THR A 62 0.00 16.73 -13.59
N ASP A 63 0.05 15.60 -12.88
CA ASP A 63 -0.87 14.49 -13.06
C ASP A 63 -1.86 14.39 -11.87
N TYR A 64 -1.72 15.28 -10.89
CA TYR A 64 -2.55 15.32 -9.69
C TYR A 64 -3.17 16.71 -9.49
N GLY A 65 -4.50 16.75 -9.38
CA GLY A 65 -5.25 17.98 -9.16
C GLY A 65 -6.28 17.85 -8.04
N VAL A 66 -6.57 18.97 -7.38
CA VAL A 66 -7.55 19.06 -6.29
C VAL A 66 -8.45 20.26 -6.58
N GLY A 67 -9.77 20.05 -6.56
CA GLY A 67 -10.73 21.13 -6.83
C GLY A 67 -10.65 21.69 -8.25
N GLY A 68 -10.25 20.87 -9.23
CA GLY A 68 -10.12 21.29 -10.63
C GLY A 68 -8.83 22.01 -10.99
N VAL A 69 -7.90 22.20 -10.03
CA VAL A 69 -6.59 22.82 -10.28
C VAL A 69 -5.49 21.80 -10.05
N ARG A 70 -4.55 21.67 -11.00
CA ARG A 70 -3.40 20.77 -10.84
C ARG A 70 -2.44 21.32 -9.81
N LYS A 71 -1.74 20.43 -9.10
CA LYS A 71 -0.68 20.85 -8.17
C LYS A 71 0.54 21.45 -8.86
N SER A 72 0.66 21.32 -10.18
CA SER A 72 1.66 22.06 -10.97
C SER A 72 1.27 23.51 -11.25
N ASP A 73 -0.01 23.84 -11.19
CA ASP A 73 -0.54 25.15 -11.59
C ASP A 73 -0.66 26.11 -10.38
N ILE A 74 -0.21 25.67 -9.21
CA ILE A 74 -0.13 26.39 -7.94
C ILE A 74 1.34 26.43 -7.52
#